data_AF-A0A8K0J4F8-F1
#
_entry.id   AF-A0A8K0J4F8-F1
#
_cell.length_a   1.000
_cell.length_b   1.000
_cell.length_c   1.000
_cell.angle_alpha   90.00
_cell.angle_beta   90.00
_cell.angle_gamma   90.00
#
_symmetry.space_group_name_H-M   'P 1'
#
loop_
_entity.id
_entity.type
_entity.pdbx_description
1 polymer ?
#
loop_
_entity_poly.entity_id
_entity_poly.type
_entity_poly.pdbx_seq_one_letter_code
_entity_poly.pdbx_strand_id
1 'polypeptide(L)'
;MRVSASILTVLPMALLALAGKERHFHKCKCNVWDAEPGWRDDFNLSQYTCHMSYPGRASFDVASQTCVTLAGEWFPGGQWKANCKYWAEQGYWPYKDGYVDDSAKDPLKHNDAVTGDCAVHDY
;
A
#
# COMPACT_ATOMS: atom_id res chain seq x y z
N MET A 1 -70.92 14.90 10.43
CA MET A 1 -70.14 13.65 10.57
C MET A 1 -68.68 13.98 10.32
N ARG A 2 -67.79 13.63 11.26
CA ARG A 2 -66.33 13.80 11.22
C ARG A 2 -65.69 12.55 10.61
N VAL A 3 -64.72 12.67 9.72
CA VAL A 3 -63.56 11.77 9.46
C VAL A 3 -62.64 12.55 8.50
N SER A 4 -61.32 12.68 8.58
CA SER A 4 -60.29 12.45 9.59
C SER A 4 -59.08 13.28 9.15
N ALA A 5 -58.42 13.94 10.10
CA ALA A 5 -56.99 14.26 9.99
C ALA A 5 -56.17 12.98 10.26
N SER A 6 -54.87 13.01 9.92
CA SER A 6 -53.85 11.93 9.96
C SER A 6 -53.53 11.44 8.54
N ILE A 7 -52.28 11.36 8.08
CA ILE A 7 -51.06 10.87 8.74
C ILE A 7 -49.88 11.66 8.12
N LEU A 8 -49.25 12.54 8.89
CA LEU A 8 -47.90 12.35 9.42
C LEU A 8 -46.88 11.73 8.45
N THR A 9 -45.93 12.56 8.02
CA THR A 9 -44.49 12.24 7.96
C THR A 9 -44.11 10.97 7.21
N VAL A 10 -44.17 11.00 5.87
CA VAL A 10 -43.39 10.05 5.07
C VAL A 10 -41.97 10.58 4.93
N LEU A 11 -41.20 10.30 5.98
CA LEU A 11 -39.87 9.70 5.83
C LEU A 11 -38.79 10.50 5.05
N PRO A 12 -38.07 11.43 5.71
CA PRO A 12 -36.75 11.87 5.23
C PRO A 12 -35.65 10.78 5.36
N MET A 13 -35.99 9.50 5.54
CA MET A 13 -35.01 8.41 5.72
C MET A 13 -34.35 7.93 4.42
N ALA A 14 -34.67 8.50 3.25
CA ALA A 14 -34.03 8.12 1.99
C ALA A 14 -32.60 8.68 1.81
N LEU A 15 -32.12 9.54 2.72
CA LEU A 15 -30.82 10.23 2.55
C LEU A 15 -29.64 9.62 3.32
N LEU A 16 -29.83 8.53 4.06
CA LEU A 16 -28.77 7.93 4.88
C LEU A 16 -28.12 6.68 4.27
N ALA A 17 -28.49 6.28 3.05
CA ALA A 17 -28.15 4.95 2.55
C ALA A 17 -26.81 4.81 1.78
N LEU A 18 -26.12 5.85 1.33
CA LEU A 18 -25.09 5.66 0.27
C LEU A 18 -23.80 6.46 0.39
N ALA A 19 -23.46 7.01 1.56
CA ALA A 19 -22.13 7.61 1.78
C ALA A 19 -21.22 6.68 2.60
N GLY A 20 -21.29 5.36 2.37
CA GLY A 20 -20.17 4.49 2.68
C GLY A 20 -19.06 4.84 1.69
N LYS A 21 -18.19 5.78 2.04
CA LYS A 21 -17.01 6.13 1.23
C LYS A 21 -16.19 4.87 1.05
N GLU A 22 -16.25 4.26 -0.13
CA GLU A 22 -15.42 3.12 -0.51
C GLU A 22 -13.97 3.48 -0.16
N ARG A 23 -13.36 2.66 0.70
CA ARG A 23 -11.97 2.87 1.11
C ARG A 23 -11.11 2.06 0.17
N HIS A 24 -10.58 2.74 -0.85
CA HIS A 24 -9.58 2.14 -1.72
C HIS A 24 -8.25 2.03 -0.96
N PHE A 25 -7.66 0.84 -1.00
CA PHE A 25 -6.32 0.58 -0.49
C PHE A 25 -5.42 0.18 -1.66
N HIS A 26 -4.18 0.64 -1.63
CA HIS A 26 -3.19 0.27 -2.64
C HIS A 26 -2.22 -0.72 -2.04
N LYS A 27 -2.02 -1.85 -2.72
CA LYS A 27 -1.00 -2.84 -2.36
C LYS A 27 0.11 -2.77 -3.37
N CYS A 28 1.33 -2.49 -2.90
CA CYS A 28 2.48 -2.35 -3.77
C CYS A 28 3.66 -3.23 -3.33
N LYS A 29 4.46 -3.66 -4.31
CA LYS A 29 5.68 -4.43 -4.11
C LYS A 29 6.78 -4.00 -5.07
N CYS A 30 8.03 -4.18 -4.68
CA CYS A 30 9.20 -3.98 -5.51
C CYS A 30 9.62 -5.32 -6.12
N ASN A 31 9.99 -5.31 -7.40
CA ASN A 31 10.44 -6.48 -8.13
C ASN A 31 11.83 -6.21 -8.72
N VAL A 32 12.66 -7.24 -8.75
CA VAL A 32 14.03 -7.19 -9.26
C VAL A 32 14.20 -8.26 -10.32
N TRP A 33 15.03 -7.99 -11.32
CA TRP A 33 15.33 -8.94 -12.39
C TRP A 33 16.59 -9.71 -12.04
N ASP A 34 16.46 -11.03 -11.91
CA ASP A 34 17.59 -11.94 -11.70
C ASP A 34 17.69 -12.79 -12.96
N ALA A 35 18.74 -12.56 -13.78
CA ALA A 35 18.82 -12.87 -15.22
C ALA A 35 18.15 -14.18 -15.70
N GLU A 36 18.12 -15.24 -14.87
CA GLU A 36 17.11 -16.31 -14.86
C GLU A 36 16.81 -16.66 -13.39
N PRO A 37 15.55 -16.72 -12.91
CA PRO A 37 14.29 -16.97 -13.62
C PRO A 37 13.44 -15.73 -14.00
N GLY A 38 14.03 -14.52 -14.08
CA GLY A 38 13.32 -13.31 -14.52
C GLY A 38 12.89 -12.39 -13.37
N TRP A 39 11.76 -11.69 -13.51
CA TRP A 39 11.25 -10.80 -12.45
C TRP A 39 10.85 -11.61 -11.23
N ARG A 40 11.41 -11.25 -10.07
CA ARG A 40 11.02 -11.77 -8.77
C ARG A 40 10.70 -10.65 -7.80
N ASP A 41 9.79 -10.93 -6.88
CA ASP A 41 9.48 -10.01 -5.78
C ASP A 41 10.71 -9.90 -4.86
N ASP A 42 11.05 -8.68 -4.43
CA ASP A 42 12.03 -8.44 -3.37
C ASP A 42 11.32 -7.90 -2.13
N PHE A 43 11.07 -8.81 -1.19
CA PHE A 43 10.37 -8.54 0.06
C PHE A 43 11.07 -7.46 0.90
N ASN A 44 12.40 -7.59 1.06
CA ASN A 44 13.18 -6.67 1.89
C ASN A 44 13.19 -5.27 1.30
N LEU A 45 13.35 -5.16 -0.03
CA LEU A 45 13.28 -3.89 -0.73
C LEU A 45 11.88 -3.28 -0.64
N SER A 46 10.83 -4.10 -0.76
CA SER A 46 9.44 -3.66 -0.63
C SER A 46 9.14 -3.10 0.76
N GLN A 47 9.55 -3.82 1.81
CA GLN A 47 9.38 -3.40 3.18
C GLN A 47 10.15 -2.12 3.48
N TYR A 48 11.43 -2.07 3.10
CA TYR A 48 12.27 -0.90 3.31
C TYR A 48 11.74 0.33 2.58
N THR A 49 11.33 0.17 1.31
CA THR A 49 10.69 1.23 0.52
C THR A 49 9.41 1.73 1.18
N CYS A 50 8.59 0.82 1.72
CA CYS A 50 7.36 1.17 2.42
C CYS A 50 7.63 2.08 3.61
N HIS A 51 8.53 1.67 4.50
CA HIS A 51 8.82 2.40 5.73
C HIS A 51 9.55 3.72 5.49
N MET A 52 10.52 3.73 4.57
CA MET A 52 11.37 4.90 4.36
C MET A 52 10.72 5.96 3.48
N SER A 53 9.91 5.57 2.49
CA SER A 53 9.30 6.52 1.56
C SER A 53 7.87 6.92 1.92
N TYR A 54 7.19 6.15 2.78
CA TYR A 54 5.79 6.39 3.15
C TYR A 54 5.51 6.32 4.66
N PRO A 55 6.33 6.96 5.51
CA PRO A 55 6.13 6.93 6.96
C PRO A 55 4.76 7.51 7.33
N GLY A 56 3.97 6.75 8.10
CA GLY A 56 2.64 7.17 8.55
C GLY A 56 1.57 7.24 7.47
N ARG A 57 1.86 6.83 6.23
CA ARG A 57 0.90 6.81 5.10
C ARG A 57 0.59 5.39 4.61
N ALA A 58 1.42 4.43 5.01
CA ALA A 58 1.26 3.03 4.68
C ALA A 58 1.88 2.14 5.76
N SER A 59 1.46 0.88 5.78
CA SER A 59 2.07 -0.16 6.58
C SER A 59 2.44 -1.32 5.68
N PHE A 60 3.58 -1.94 5.97
CA PHE A 60 3.95 -3.16 5.29
C PHE A 60 3.16 -4.34 5.89
N ASP A 61 2.45 -5.08 5.04
CA ASP A 61 1.73 -6.31 5.41
C ASP A 61 2.66 -7.50 5.17
N VAL A 62 3.11 -8.11 6.28
CA VAL A 62 4.03 -9.25 6.25
C VAL A 62 3.38 -10.49 5.62
N ALA A 63 2.05 -10.65 5.77
CA ALA A 63 1.35 -11.83 5.26
C ALA A 63 1.25 -11.82 3.74
N SER A 64 0.94 -10.66 3.14
CA SER A 64 0.87 -10.50 1.69
C SER A 64 2.17 -9.97 1.06
N GLN A 65 3.20 -9.71 1.86
CA GLN A 65 4.50 -9.20 1.41
C GLN A 65 4.40 -7.88 0.61
N THR A 66 3.43 -7.03 0.96
CA THR A 66 3.13 -5.80 0.21
C THR A 66 3.03 -4.60 1.13
N CYS A 67 3.42 -3.43 0.62
CA CYS A 67 3.11 -2.16 1.26
C CYS A 67 1.65 -1.78 1.00
N VAL A 68 0.87 -1.56 2.06
CA VAL A 68 -0.55 -1.24 2.00
C VAL A 68 -0.78 0.18 2.48
N THR A 69 -1.45 1.02 1.68
CA THR A 69 -1.80 2.39 2.10
C THR A 69 -2.72 2.41 3.31
N LEU A 70 -2.71 3.50 4.07
CA LEU A 70 -3.79 3.77 5.03
C LEU A 70 -5.06 4.19 4.29
N ALA A 71 -6.22 4.08 4.95
CA ALA A 71 -7.50 4.39 4.35
C ALA A 71 -7.56 5.85 3.85
N GLY A 72 -7.83 6.02 2.55
CA GLY A 72 -7.90 7.33 1.90
C GLY A 72 -6.54 7.88 1.43
N GLU A 73 -5.44 7.15 1.68
CA GLU A 73 -4.13 7.43 1.10
C GLU A 73 -3.99 6.72 -0.25
N TRP A 74 -3.30 7.38 -1.19
CA TRP A 74 -3.07 6.89 -2.53
C TRP A 74 -1.58 6.75 -2.83
N PHE A 75 -1.21 5.63 -3.45
CA PHE A 75 0.12 5.45 -4.04
C PHE A 75 0.10 5.74 -5.53
N PRO A 76 0.80 6.80 -6.00
CA PRO A 76 1.10 6.91 -7.41
C PRO A 76 2.05 5.76 -7.78
N GLY A 77 1.59 4.79 -8.57
CA GLY A 77 2.40 3.61 -8.94
C GLY A 77 3.75 3.98 -9.57
N GLY A 78 3.81 5.09 -10.31
CA GLY A 78 5.07 5.65 -10.82
C GLY A 78 6.04 6.10 -9.73
N GLN A 79 5.53 6.72 -8.65
CA GLN A 79 6.35 7.13 -7.50
C GLN A 79 6.84 5.91 -6.73
N TRP A 80 5.98 4.90 -6.53
CA TRP A 80 6.39 3.64 -5.89
C TRP A 80 7.54 2.98 -6.66
N LYS A 81 7.39 2.84 -7.99
CA LYS A 81 8.44 2.34 -8.88
C LYS A 81 9.75 3.14 -8.78
N ALA A 82 9.66 4.47 -8.72
CA ALA A 82 10.84 5.33 -8.57
C ALA A 82 11.55 5.09 -7.22
N ASN A 83 10.78 4.95 -6.13
CA ASN A 83 11.33 4.69 -4.80
C ASN A 83 11.98 3.31 -4.70
N CYS A 84 11.38 2.26 -5.31
CA CYS A 84 12.01 0.94 -5.39
C CYS A 84 13.40 1.01 -6.05
N LYS A 85 13.50 1.73 -7.18
CA LYS A 85 14.79 1.93 -7.88
C LYS A 85 15.78 2.71 -7.02
N TYR A 86 15.32 3.79 -6.40
CA TYR A 86 16.16 4.62 -5.55
C TYR A 86 16.79 3.80 -4.41
N TRP A 87 16.00 3.04 -3.67
CA TRP A 87 16.52 2.24 -2.55
C TRP A 87 17.35 1.04 -2.99
N ALA A 88 17.05 0.46 -4.14
CA ALA A 88 17.89 -0.57 -4.74
C ALA A 88 19.32 -0.06 -5.06
N GLU A 89 19.44 1.19 -5.53
CA GLU A 89 20.72 1.82 -5.86
C GLU A 89 21.46 2.37 -4.61
N GLN A 90 20.74 3.08 -3.74
CA GLN A 90 21.31 3.66 -2.53
C GLN A 90 21.74 2.60 -1.53
N GLY A 91 20.98 1.52 -1.45
CA GLY A 91 21.14 0.47 -0.48
C GLY A 91 19.96 0.43 0.49
N TYR A 92 19.59 -0.78 0.87
CA TYR A 92 18.52 -1.06 1.82
C TYR A 92 18.92 -2.19 2.74
N TRP A 93 18.23 -2.29 3.88
CA TRP A 93 18.50 -3.30 4.89
C TRP A 93 17.26 -4.14 5.13
N PRO A 94 17.42 -5.45 5.43
CA PRO A 94 16.29 -6.29 5.83
C PRO A 94 15.70 -5.78 7.15
N TYR A 95 14.47 -6.20 7.44
CA TYR A 95 13.88 -5.98 8.76
C TYR A 95 13.94 -7.26 9.59
N LYS A 96 14.21 -7.10 10.88
CA LYS A 96 14.18 -8.16 11.87
C LYS A 96 13.47 -7.65 13.12
N ASP A 97 12.50 -8.43 13.61
CA ASP A 97 11.70 -8.09 14.79
C ASP A 97 11.02 -6.69 14.72
N GLY A 98 10.67 -6.26 13.50
CA GLY A 98 10.02 -4.96 13.25
C GLY A 98 10.96 -3.77 13.11
N TYR A 99 12.27 -3.98 13.23
CA TYR A 99 13.30 -2.95 13.08
C TYR A 99 14.17 -3.22 11.87
N VAL A 100 14.79 -2.15 11.33
CA VAL A 100 15.84 -2.30 10.33
C VAL A 100 17.01 -3.07 10.95
N ASP A 101 17.44 -4.14 10.31
CA ASP A 101 18.62 -4.91 10.69
C ASP A 101 19.83 -4.41 9.91
N ASP A 102 20.47 -3.38 10.47
CA ASP A 102 21.71 -2.78 9.96
C ASP A 102 22.98 -3.42 10.56
N SER A 103 22.86 -4.61 11.17
CA SER A 103 24.01 -5.32 11.74
C SER A 103 25.01 -5.81 10.69
N ALA A 104 24.58 -5.93 9.43
CA ALA A 104 25.45 -6.17 8.29
C ALA A 104 26.25 -4.92 7.93
N LYS A 105 27.55 -5.09 7.64
CA LYS A 105 28.46 -3.97 7.34
C LYS A 105 28.05 -3.16 6.10
N ASP A 106 27.43 -3.81 5.12
CA ASP A 106 27.06 -3.21 3.85
C ASP A 106 25.56 -3.42 3.57
N PRO A 107 24.85 -2.40 3.04
CA PRO A 107 23.45 -2.55 2.63
C PRO A 107 23.32 -3.50 1.43
N LEU A 108 22.15 -4.13 1.32
CA LEU A 108 21.74 -4.84 0.11
C LEU A 108 21.56 -3.84 -1.01
N LYS A 109 21.99 -4.20 -2.22
CA LYS A 109 21.86 -3.39 -3.44
C LYS A 109 21.48 -4.27 -4.61
N HIS A 110 20.76 -3.70 -5.56
CA HIS A 110 20.53 -4.31 -6.86
C HIS A 110 21.12 -3.41 -7.94
N ASN A 111 22.03 -3.96 -8.73
CA ASN A 111 22.59 -3.29 -9.90
C ASN A 111 21.79 -3.64 -11.18
N ASP A 112 20.89 -4.61 -11.09
CA ASP A 112 20.06 -5.10 -12.19
C ASP A 112 18.76 -4.29 -12.32
N ALA A 113 17.90 -4.70 -13.27
CA ALA A 113 16.64 -4.01 -13.51
C ALA A 113 15.71 -4.12 -12.29
N VAL A 114 15.25 -2.97 -11.78
CA VAL A 114 14.28 -2.87 -10.68
C VAL A 114 13.00 -2.17 -11.15
N THR A 115 11.86 -2.65 -10.68
CA THR A 115 10.56 -2.00 -10.89
C THR A 115 9.71 -2.06 -9.61
N GLY A 116 8.56 -1.37 -9.64
CA GLY A 116 7.52 -1.48 -8.64
C GLY A 116 6.18 -1.76 -9.30
N ASP A 117 5.35 -2.55 -8.63
CA ASP A 117 4.00 -2.89 -9.03
C ASP A 117 3.02 -2.47 -7.92
N CYS A 118 1.85 -1.97 -8.31
CA CYS A 118 0.81 -1.48 -7.42
C CYS A 118 -0.56 -1.85 -7.96
N ALA A 119 -1.36 -2.52 -7.14
CA ALA A 119 -2.75 -2.83 -7.42
C ALA A 119 -3.69 -2.08 -6.46
N VAL A 120 -4.84 -1.65 -6.99
CA VAL A 120 -5.94 -1.07 -6.19
C VAL A 120 -6.82 -2.21 -5.69
N HIS A 121 -7.18 -2.16 -4.42
CA HIS A 121 -8.07 -3.11 -3.77
C HIS A 121 -9.18 -2.37 -3.02
N ASP A 122 -10.40 -2.86 -3.19
CA ASP A 122 -11.59 -2.42 -2.47
C ASP A 122 -11.89 -3.41 -1.35
N TYR A 123 -12.29 -2.90 -0.18
CA TYR A 123 -12.75 -3.68 0.96
C TYR A 123 -14.16 -3.28 1.37
#